data_AF-R4VW24-F1
#
_entry.id   AF-R4VW24-F1
#
_cell.length_a   1.000
_cell.length_b   1.000
_cell.length_c   1.000
_cell.angle_alpha   90.00
_cell.angle_beta   90.00
_cell.angle_gamma   90.00
#
_symmetry.space_group_name_H-M   'P 1'
#
loop_
_entity.id
_entity.type
_entity.pdbx_description
1 polymer ?
#
loop_
_entity_poly.entity_id
_entity_poly.type
_entity_poly.pdbx_seq_one_letter_code
_entity_poly.pdbx_strand_id
1 'polypeptide(L)'
;MTVVIGRETDGDAAPTASLGQYRALDGSEGAAVELDLDRPHAALVVGKRGYGKSYTLGVLAEELARTAGVAPVLIDPMGVFDSLADGRQDPPVEVDVVPAPTVAPSMLDPRAWCALLGLSPESGAGALVWQAARDATTLGDMQSAVESSDAPADDCLAAANHLALAEEWCVFDPDGLDRRLLGTAEATVIDVSGLDAAPMNAVVRGVAEGLYRARVDESIERLPWLAIDEAHTFFEGVAQSALETILTRGRAPGVSLVLATQRPGVIPEVAISQSDLLLAHRLTDERGLAALEDAQPTYLSGTLEERLPTEPGEVLAIDDATESVHALHVRERETPHGGESPRSSETTPAQ
;
A
#
# COMPACT_ATOMS: atom_id res chain seq x y z
N MET A 1 5.88 5.26 -30.99
CA MET A 1 7.02 4.76 -30.19
C MET A 1 6.49 4.64 -28.78
N THR A 2 6.75 3.52 -28.12
CA THR A 2 6.36 3.27 -26.73
C THR A 2 7.63 3.26 -25.90
N VAL A 3 7.61 3.87 -24.73
CA VAL A 3 8.71 3.83 -23.76
C VAL A 3 8.24 3.04 -22.56
N VAL A 4 9.03 2.06 -22.15
CA VAL A 4 8.77 1.25 -20.95
C VAL A 4 9.71 1.72 -19.84
N ILE A 5 9.15 2.18 -18.72
CA ILE A 5 9.90 2.56 -17.53
C ILE A 5 10.02 1.36 -16.57
N GLY A 6 11.09 1.30 -15.80
CA GLY A 6 11.39 0.20 -14.87
C GLY A 6 12.14 -0.98 -15.51
N ARG A 7 12.53 -0.87 -16.79
CA ARG A 7 13.17 -1.96 -17.55
C ARG A 7 14.44 -1.51 -18.27
N GLU A 8 15.58 -2.08 -17.89
CA GLU A 8 16.90 -1.82 -18.51
C GLU A 8 17.06 -2.37 -19.94
N THR A 9 16.32 -3.43 -20.30
CA THR A 9 16.50 -4.16 -21.57
C THR A 9 15.18 -4.34 -22.32
N ASP A 10 15.15 -3.93 -23.59
CA ASP A 10 14.03 -4.08 -24.51
C ASP A 10 13.75 -5.56 -24.85
N GLY A 11 12.97 -6.22 -23.99
CA GLY A 11 12.33 -7.49 -24.31
C GLY A 11 10.91 -7.24 -24.80
N ASP A 12 10.67 -7.39 -26.10
CA ASP A 12 9.42 -7.04 -26.80
C ASP A 12 8.15 -7.82 -26.35
N ALA A 13 8.23 -8.71 -25.36
CA ALA A 13 7.12 -9.62 -24.98
C ALA A 13 6.84 -9.73 -23.46
N ALA A 14 7.54 -8.96 -22.62
CA ALA A 14 7.33 -8.98 -21.18
C ALA A 14 6.17 -8.05 -20.77
N PRO A 15 5.33 -8.42 -19.78
CA PRO A 15 4.11 -7.70 -19.43
C PRO A 15 4.41 -6.25 -19.01
N THR A 16 3.54 -5.34 -19.42
CA THR A 16 3.63 -3.91 -19.13
C THR A 16 2.25 -3.34 -18.77
N ALA A 17 2.24 -2.22 -18.05
CA ALA A 17 1.05 -1.44 -17.70
C ALA A 17 1.04 -0.11 -18.45
N SER A 18 -0.04 0.20 -19.16
CA SER A 18 -0.22 1.53 -19.77
C SER A 18 -0.44 2.60 -18.70
N LEU A 19 0.56 3.47 -18.51
CA LEU A 19 0.49 4.58 -17.55
C LEU A 19 -0.09 5.85 -18.16
N GLY A 20 0.20 6.12 -19.43
CA GLY A 20 -0.11 7.40 -20.03
C GLY A 20 0.74 7.72 -21.26
N GLN A 21 0.96 9.00 -21.47
CA GLN A 21 1.73 9.49 -22.62
C GLN A 21 2.65 10.64 -22.22
N TYR A 22 3.76 10.81 -22.93
CA TYR A 22 4.63 11.95 -22.71
C TYR A 22 3.89 13.26 -22.89
N ARG A 23 4.21 14.20 -22.01
CA ARG A 23 3.83 15.59 -22.15
C ARG A 23 4.81 16.28 -23.10
N ALA A 24 4.35 16.68 -24.29
CA ALA A 24 5.14 17.58 -25.12
C ALA A 24 5.10 19.01 -24.55
N LEU A 25 6.16 19.79 -24.78
CA LEU A 25 6.27 21.19 -24.33
C LEU A 25 5.18 22.10 -24.91
N ASP A 26 4.56 21.70 -26.01
CA ASP A 26 3.44 22.40 -26.66
C ASP A 26 2.06 21.92 -26.17
N GLY A 27 2.02 21.02 -25.19
CA GLY A 27 0.79 20.43 -24.65
C GLY A 27 0.19 19.32 -25.53
N SER A 28 0.88 18.89 -26.60
CA SER A 28 0.44 17.73 -27.39
C SER A 28 0.77 16.40 -26.72
N GLU A 29 -0.03 15.39 -27.06
CA GLU A 29 0.13 14.00 -26.65
C GLU A 29 1.34 13.37 -27.36
N GLY A 30 2.32 12.90 -26.57
CA GLY A 30 3.57 12.33 -27.05
C GLY A 30 3.57 10.81 -27.19
N ALA A 31 4.75 10.19 -27.09
CA ALA A 31 4.88 8.73 -27.10
C ALA A 31 4.14 8.10 -25.90
N ALA A 32 3.61 6.88 -26.09
CA ALA A 32 3.01 6.12 -24.99
C ALA A 32 4.09 5.75 -23.96
N VAL A 33 3.73 5.82 -22.69
CA VAL A 33 4.58 5.42 -21.56
C VAL A 33 3.92 4.26 -20.83
N GLU A 34 4.65 3.17 -20.69
CA GLU A 34 4.23 1.96 -20.00
C GLU A 34 5.18 1.65 -18.84
N LEU A 35 4.71 0.93 -17.82
CA LEU A 35 5.49 0.45 -16.69
C LEU A 35 5.79 -1.04 -16.84
N ASP A 36 7.01 -1.46 -16.52
CA ASP A 36 7.37 -2.87 -16.42
C ASP A 36 6.57 -3.57 -15.32
N LEU A 37 5.95 -4.71 -15.67
CA LEU A 37 5.25 -5.57 -14.71
C LEU A 37 5.94 -6.94 -14.56
N ASP A 38 7.02 -7.18 -15.31
CA ASP A 38 7.73 -8.47 -15.32
C ASP A 38 8.63 -8.64 -14.09
N ARG A 39 9.06 -7.52 -13.49
CA ARG A 39 9.94 -7.48 -12.33
C ARG A 39 9.26 -6.81 -11.13
N PRO A 40 9.68 -7.17 -9.91
CA PRO A 40 9.17 -6.53 -8.72
C PRO A 40 9.69 -5.09 -8.61
N HIS A 41 8.81 -4.19 -8.19
CA HIS A 41 9.07 -2.76 -8.06
C HIS A 41 8.83 -2.25 -6.65
N ALA A 42 9.58 -1.22 -6.25
CA ALA A 42 9.32 -0.40 -5.08
C ALA A 42 8.96 1.01 -5.56
N ALA A 43 7.69 1.26 -5.84
CA ALA A 43 7.25 2.53 -6.39
C ALA A 43 6.75 3.49 -5.29
N LEU A 44 7.08 4.77 -5.44
CA LEU A 44 6.60 5.85 -4.57
C LEU A 44 5.78 6.84 -5.42
N VAL A 45 4.51 7.05 -5.07
CA VAL A 45 3.60 7.98 -5.72
C VAL A 45 3.33 9.15 -4.79
N VAL A 46 3.75 10.35 -5.16
CA VAL A 46 3.68 11.53 -4.30
C VAL A 46 2.95 12.69 -4.95
N GLY A 47 2.34 13.55 -4.15
CA GLY A 47 1.55 14.68 -4.65
C GLY A 47 0.58 15.22 -3.62
N LYS A 48 0.17 16.49 -3.76
CA LYS A 48 -0.87 17.07 -2.90
C LYS A 48 -2.27 16.53 -3.23
N ARG A 49 -3.25 16.83 -2.38
CA ARG A 49 -4.65 16.41 -2.56
C ARG A 49 -5.24 16.92 -3.86
N GLY A 50 -5.97 16.06 -4.58
CA GLY A 50 -6.68 16.40 -5.81
C GLY A 50 -5.80 16.50 -7.07
N TYR A 51 -4.56 16.02 -7.04
CA TYR A 51 -3.66 16.09 -8.20
C TYR A 51 -3.47 14.79 -8.96
N GLY A 52 -4.00 13.66 -8.46
CA GLY A 52 -4.02 12.41 -9.22
C GLY A 52 -3.27 11.22 -8.60
N LYS A 53 -2.83 11.28 -7.33
CA LYS A 53 -2.19 10.12 -6.66
C LYS A 53 -3.05 8.85 -6.66
N SER A 54 -4.22 8.90 -6.01
CA SER A 54 -5.16 7.78 -5.95
C SER A 54 -5.70 7.42 -7.33
N TYR A 55 -5.82 8.41 -8.23
CA TYR A 55 -6.15 8.19 -9.63
C TYR A 55 -5.09 7.33 -10.34
N THR A 56 -3.80 7.61 -10.11
CA THR A 56 -2.68 6.84 -10.66
C THR A 56 -2.66 5.42 -10.09
N LEU A 57 -2.93 5.24 -8.79
CA LEU A 57 -3.11 3.91 -8.22
C LEU A 57 -4.28 3.16 -8.88
N GLY A 58 -5.38 3.85 -9.20
CA GLY A 58 -6.51 3.28 -9.92
C GLY A 58 -6.13 2.81 -11.33
N VAL A 59 -5.37 3.62 -12.08
CA VAL A 59 -4.81 3.24 -13.39
C VAL A 59 -3.93 2.00 -13.27
N LEU A 60 -3.02 1.98 -12.29
CA LEU A 60 -2.17 0.81 -12.03
C LEU A 60 -2.99 -0.43 -11.69
N ALA A 61 -4.04 -0.31 -10.87
CA ALA A 61 -4.90 -1.42 -10.50
C ALA A 61 -5.63 -2.02 -11.71
N GLU A 62 -6.12 -1.18 -12.64
CA GLU A 62 -6.75 -1.63 -13.89
C GLU A 62 -5.79 -2.48 -14.74
N GLU A 63 -4.54 -2.04 -14.88
CA GLU A 63 -3.52 -2.76 -15.66
C GLU A 63 -3.08 -4.05 -14.97
N LEU A 64 -2.86 -3.99 -13.65
CA LEU A 64 -2.42 -5.13 -12.85
C LEU A 64 -3.47 -6.25 -12.85
N ALA A 65 -4.76 -5.92 -12.70
CA ALA A 65 -5.86 -6.90 -12.72
C ALA A 65 -5.96 -7.66 -14.06
N ARG A 66 -5.45 -7.08 -15.15
CA ARG A 66 -5.44 -7.69 -16.49
C ARG A 66 -4.15 -8.42 -16.80
N THR A 67 -3.16 -8.32 -15.93
CA THR A 67 -1.84 -8.87 -16.17
C THR A 67 -1.75 -10.29 -15.61
N ALA A 68 -1.45 -11.24 -16.49
CA ALA A 68 -1.21 -12.61 -16.08
C ALA A 68 0.06 -12.69 -15.21
N GLY A 69 0.00 -13.45 -14.12
CA GLY A 69 1.17 -13.70 -13.27
C GLY A 69 1.37 -12.70 -12.12
N VAL A 70 0.59 -11.63 -12.04
CA VAL A 70 0.56 -10.74 -10.86
C VAL A 70 -0.68 -10.97 -10.00
N ALA A 71 -0.60 -10.57 -8.74
CA ALA A 71 -1.69 -10.56 -7.75
C ALA A 71 -1.81 -9.15 -7.15
N PRO A 72 -2.73 -8.30 -7.64
CA PRO A 72 -2.89 -6.92 -7.18
C PRO A 72 -3.63 -6.87 -5.85
N VAL A 73 -3.08 -6.16 -4.87
CA VAL A 73 -3.72 -5.93 -3.56
C VAL A 73 -3.67 -4.44 -3.24
N LEU A 74 -4.82 -3.81 -3.05
CA LEU A 74 -4.94 -2.39 -2.73
C LEU A 74 -5.42 -2.21 -1.28
N ILE A 75 -4.69 -1.44 -0.49
CA ILE A 75 -5.16 -0.96 0.81
C ILE A 75 -5.85 0.39 0.62
N ASP A 76 -7.14 0.44 0.95
CA ASP A 76 -7.99 1.60 0.76
C ASP A 76 -8.45 2.21 2.10
N PRO A 77 -7.69 3.15 2.68
CA PRO A 77 -8.12 3.83 3.91
C PRO A 77 -9.23 4.86 3.67
N MET A 78 -9.50 5.26 2.42
CA MET A 78 -10.43 6.33 2.08
C MET A 78 -11.75 5.85 1.47
N GLY A 79 -11.86 4.57 1.12
CA GLY A 79 -13.05 3.98 0.51
C GLY A 79 -13.33 4.57 -0.88
N VAL A 80 -12.29 4.70 -1.71
CA VAL A 80 -12.37 5.30 -3.06
C VAL A 80 -12.07 4.32 -4.20
N PHE A 81 -11.63 3.11 -3.88
CA PHE A 81 -11.23 2.08 -4.84
C PHE A 81 -12.31 1.00 -5.06
N ASP A 82 -13.38 0.97 -4.24
CA ASP A 82 -14.55 0.11 -4.47
C ASP A 82 -15.16 0.32 -5.88
N SER A 83 -15.13 1.55 -6.36
CA SER A 83 -15.61 1.96 -7.68
C SER A 83 -14.88 1.30 -8.86
N LEU A 84 -13.72 0.66 -8.62
CA LEU A 84 -13.05 -0.17 -9.64
C LEU A 84 -13.95 -1.33 -10.11
N ALA A 85 -14.75 -1.90 -9.19
CA ALA A 85 -15.64 -3.02 -9.47
C ALA A 85 -16.84 -2.65 -10.37
N ASP A 86 -17.14 -1.35 -10.51
CA ASP A 86 -18.24 -0.85 -11.35
C ASP A 86 -17.85 -0.65 -12.82
N GLY A 87 -16.63 -1.06 -13.20
CA GLY A 87 -16.16 -1.04 -14.58
C GLY A 87 -17.07 -1.84 -15.52
N ARG A 88 -17.34 -1.28 -16.71
CA ARG A 88 -18.21 -1.91 -17.75
C ARG A 88 -17.48 -2.19 -19.06
N GLN A 89 -16.17 -2.06 -19.04
CA GLN A 89 -15.28 -2.28 -20.17
C GLN A 89 -15.14 -3.77 -20.51
N ASP A 90 -14.69 -4.06 -21.73
CA ASP A 90 -14.49 -5.41 -22.26
C ASP A 90 -13.03 -5.55 -22.73
N PRO A 91 -12.18 -6.37 -22.07
CA PRO A 91 -12.50 -7.20 -20.90
C PRO A 91 -12.68 -6.37 -19.61
N PRO A 92 -13.51 -6.85 -18.66
CA PRO A 92 -13.73 -6.18 -17.38
C PRO A 92 -12.45 -6.18 -16.54
N VAL A 93 -12.37 -5.21 -15.64
CA VAL A 93 -11.40 -5.23 -14.54
C VAL A 93 -12.04 -6.04 -13.42
N GLU A 94 -11.53 -7.24 -13.16
CA GLU A 94 -12.04 -8.10 -12.10
C GLU A 94 -11.51 -7.61 -10.74
N VAL A 95 -12.41 -7.35 -9.81
CA VAL A 95 -12.13 -6.75 -8.51
C VAL A 95 -12.92 -7.47 -7.43
N ASP A 96 -12.23 -7.89 -6.38
CA ASP A 96 -12.84 -8.38 -5.15
C ASP A 96 -12.67 -7.33 -4.04
N VAL A 97 -13.77 -6.86 -3.48
CA VAL A 97 -13.76 -5.84 -2.42
C VAL A 97 -13.99 -6.52 -1.08
N VAL A 98 -13.08 -6.31 -0.14
CA VAL A 98 -13.12 -6.85 1.21
C VAL A 98 -13.49 -5.71 2.19
N PRO A 99 -14.79 -5.52 2.51
CA PRO A 99 -15.28 -4.38 3.30
C PRO A 99 -15.04 -4.50 4.81
N ALA A 100 -14.80 -5.71 5.31
CA ALA A 100 -14.56 -6.00 6.72
C ALA A 100 -13.37 -6.93 6.84
N PRO A 101 -12.14 -6.43 6.59
CA PRO A 101 -10.98 -7.28 6.50
C PRO A 101 -10.56 -7.82 7.86
N THR A 102 -10.33 -9.11 7.89
CA THR A 102 -9.75 -9.80 9.05
C THR A 102 -8.40 -10.38 8.70
N VAL A 103 -7.50 -10.47 9.67
CA VAL A 103 -6.20 -11.12 9.55
C VAL A 103 -6.00 -12.12 10.69
N ALA A 104 -5.28 -13.20 10.44
CA ALA A 104 -4.99 -14.16 11.50
C ALA A 104 -4.10 -13.51 12.58
N PRO A 105 -4.43 -13.67 13.88
CA PRO A 105 -3.61 -13.18 14.98
C PRO A 105 -2.13 -13.61 14.90
N SER A 106 -1.89 -14.82 14.38
CA SER A 106 -0.57 -15.41 14.18
C SER A 106 0.26 -14.77 13.06
N MET A 107 -0.33 -13.89 12.25
CA MET A 107 0.42 -13.14 11.24
C MET A 107 1.34 -12.12 11.91
N LEU A 108 0.80 -11.40 12.89
CA LEU A 108 1.53 -10.41 13.67
C LEU A 108 2.67 -11.06 14.46
N ASP A 109 3.86 -10.47 14.39
CA ASP A 109 4.93 -10.84 15.30
C ASP A 109 4.48 -10.69 16.78
N PRO A 110 4.83 -11.62 17.67
CA PRO A 110 4.41 -11.55 19.06
C PRO A 110 4.74 -10.23 19.79
N ARG A 111 5.83 -9.55 19.43
CA ARG A 111 6.16 -8.23 20.00
C ARG A 111 5.30 -7.10 19.44
N ALA A 112 4.79 -7.26 18.21
CA ALA A 112 3.93 -6.26 17.58
C ALA A 112 2.63 -6.06 18.36
N TRP A 113 2.13 -7.11 19.02
CA TRP A 113 0.96 -7.05 19.89
C TRP A 113 1.10 -6.04 21.01
N CYS A 114 2.28 -5.93 21.64
CA CYS A 114 2.50 -4.93 22.68
C CYS A 114 2.33 -3.53 22.13
N ALA A 115 3.01 -3.22 21.01
CA ALA A 115 2.93 -1.90 20.38
C ALA A 115 1.52 -1.58 19.88
N LEU A 116 0.85 -2.57 19.28
CA LEU A 116 -0.53 -2.45 18.79
C LEU A 116 -1.52 -2.09 19.91
N LEU A 117 -1.31 -2.65 21.11
CA LEU A 117 -2.17 -2.44 22.26
C LEU A 117 -1.70 -1.29 23.17
N GLY A 118 -0.66 -0.56 22.79
CA GLY A 118 -0.11 0.54 23.58
C GLY A 118 0.58 0.08 24.89
N LEU A 119 1.07 -1.16 24.93
CA LEU A 119 1.76 -1.76 26.06
C LEU A 119 3.28 -1.74 25.87
N SER A 120 4.01 -1.54 26.96
CA SER A 120 5.46 -1.80 26.98
C SER A 120 5.71 -3.31 27.15
N PRO A 121 6.56 -3.95 26.31
CA PRO A 121 6.98 -5.35 26.51
C PRO A 121 7.64 -5.61 27.87
N GLU A 122 8.13 -4.57 28.55
CA GLU A 122 8.76 -4.65 29.87
C GLU A 122 7.75 -4.57 31.03
N SER A 123 6.50 -4.15 30.75
CA SER A 123 5.42 -4.16 31.74
C SER A 123 4.91 -5.59 31.98
N GLY A 124 4.36 -5.87 33.16
CA GLY A 124 3.79 -7.20 33.46
C GLY A 124 2.69 -7.59 32.47
N ALA A 125 1.74 -6.68 32.21
CA ALA A 125 0.70 -6.86 31.20
C ALA A 125 1.26 -7.08 29.78
N GLY A 126 2.26 -6.28 29.37
CA GLY A 126 2.88 -6.43 28.05
C GLY A 126 3.65 -7.75 27.89
N ALA A 127 4.35 -8.19 28.93
CA ALA A 127 5.04 -9.47 28.94
C ALA A 127 4.05 -10.65 28.82
N LEU A 128 2.90 -10.57 29.50
CA LEU A 128 1.82 -11.56 29.39
C LEU A 128 1.25 -11.62 27.98
N VAL A 129 0.91 -10.47 27.39
CA VAL A 129 0.41 -10.38 26.01
C VAL A 129 1.42 -10.96 25.02
N TRP A 130 2.71 -10.62 25.14
CA TRP A 130 3.74 -11.16 24.27
C TRP A 130 3.84 -12.69 24.41
N GLN A 131 3.90 -13.22 25.64
CA GLN A 131 3.94 -14.66 25.86
C GLN A 131 2.71 -15.37 25.26
N ALA A 132 1.52 -14.81 25.48
CA ALA A 132 0.29 -15.32 24.90
C ALA A 132 0.34 -15.32 23.36
N ALA A 133 0.73 -14.21 22.74
CA ALA A 133 0.83 -14.08 21.28
C ALA A 133 1.87 -15.02 20.65
N ARG A 134 2.88 -15.44 21.41
CA ARG A 134 3.91 -16.38 20.93
C ARG A 134 3.40 -17.81 20.85
N ASP A 135 2.58 -18.22 21.82
CA ASP A 135 2.20 -19.62 22.00
C ASP A 135 0.78 -19.92 21.47
N ALA A 136 -0.04 -18.90 21.24
CA ALA A 136 -1.41 -18.99 20.73
C ALA A 136 -1.54 -18.55 19.27
N THR A 137 -2.54 -19.09 18.58
CA THR A 137 -2.87 -18.73 17.18
C THR A 137 -4.15 -17.92 17.05
N THR A 138 -4.93 -17.83 18.13
CA THR A 138 -6.23 -17.13 18.16
C THR A 138 -6.27 -16.13 19.32
N LEU A 139 -7.08 -15.08 19.19
CA LEU A 139 -7.28 -14.12 20.30
C LEU A 139 -7.88 -14.79 21.54
N GLY A 140 -8.83 -15.71 21.37
CA GLY A 140 -9.43 -16.44 22.49
C GLY A 140 -8.42 -17.31 23.25
N ASP A 141 -7.49 -17.94 22.55
CA ASP A 141 -6.40 -18.69 23.18
C ASP A 141 -5.43 -17.76 23.91
N MET A 142 -5.16 -16.57 23.35
CA MET A 142 -4.34 -15.56 24.02
C MET A 142 -4.98 -15.09 25.33
N GLN A 143 -6.29 -14.78 25.32
CA GLN A 143 -7.04 -14.41 26.51
C GLN A 143 -7.01 -15.53 27.55
N SER A 144 -7.27 -16.77 27.14
CA SER A 144 -7.23 -17.95 28.01
C SER A 144 -5.84 -18.16 28.64
N ALA A 145 -4.76 -17.91 27.89
CA ALA A 145 -3.40 -18.00 28.40
C ALA A 145 -3.09 -16.91 29.45
N VAL A 146 -3.60 -15.69 29.26
CA VAL A 146 -3.47 -14.61 30.25
C VAL A 146 -4.27 -14.91 31.51
N GLU A 147 -5.51 -15.37 31.38
CA GLU A 147 -6.40 -15.67 32.51
C GLU A 147 -5.90 -16.82 33.40
N SER A 148 -5.22 -17.80 32.79
CA SER A 148 -4.66 -18.97 33.49
C SER A 148 -3.24 -18.75 34.04
N SER A 149 -2.66 -17.56 33.86
CA SER A 149 -1.31 -17.24 34.31
C SER A 149 -1.21 -17.05 35.83
N ASP A 150 -0.11 -17.52 36.42
CA ASP A 150 0.23 -17.31 37.84
C ASP A 150 0.85 -15.91 38.12
N ALA A 151 0.83 -15.00 37.14
CA ALA A 151 1.32 -13.63 37.28
C ALA A 151 0.45 -12.79 38.23
N PRO A 152 0.91 -11.60 38.67
CA PRO A 152 0.12 -10.72 39.53
C PRO A 152 -1.26 -10.41 38.92
N ALA A 153 -2.31 -10.46 39.74
CA ALA A 153 -3.68 -10.32 39.28
C ALA A 153 -3.96 -9.01 38.52
N ASP A 154 -3.31 -7.91 38.93
CA ASP A 154 -3.45 -6.61 38.26
C ASP A 154 -2.86 -6.63 36.85
N ASP A 155 -1.75 -7.35 36.62
CA ASP A 155 -1.13 -7.51 35.31
C ASP A 155 -1.99 -8.38 34.39
N CYS A 156 -2.54 -9.48 34.90
CA CYS A 156 -3.47 -10.34 34.15
C CYS A 156 -4.73 -9.58 33.75
N LEU A 157 -5.33 -8.82 34.68
CA LEU A 157 -6.51 -8.01 34.41
C LEU A 157 -6.23 -6.94 33.34
N ALA A 158 -5.09 -6.25 33.44
CA ALA A 158 -4.69 -5.28 32.44
C ALA A 158 -4.51 -5.93 31.05
N ALA A 159 -3.73 -7.02 30.97
CA ALA A 159 -3.52 -7.74 29.71
C ALA A 159 -4.85 -8.23 29.09
N ALA A 160 -5.74 -8.81 29.89
CA ALA A 160 -7.05 -9.27 29.45
C ALA A 160 -7.91 -8.11 28.89
N ASN A 161 -7.94 -6.95 29.56
CA ASN A 161 -8.68 -5.79 29.07
C ASN A 161 -8.15 -5.28 27.72
N HIS A 162 -6.83 -5.28 27.52
CA HIS A 162 -6.23 -4.89 26.24
C HIS A 162 -6.55 -5.91 25.12
N LEU A 163 -6.57 -7.21 25.42
CA LEU A 163 -6.97 -8.24 24.45
C LEU A 163 -8.46 -8.18 24.13
N ALA A 164 -9.32 -7.84 25.09
CA ALA A 164 -10.74 -7.61 24.85
C ALA A 164 -10.98 -6.40 23.93
N LEU A 165 -10.22 -5.31 24.10
CA LEU A 165 -10.24 -4.17 23.17
C LEU A 165 -9.86 -4.60 21.74
N ALA A 166 -8.87 -5.48 21.60
CA ALA A 166 -8.45 -6.00 20.29
C ALA A 166 -9.54 -6.85 19.62
N GLU A 167 -10.30 -7.60 20.41
CA GLU A 167 -11.43 -8.40 19.94
C GLU A 167 -12.58 -7.52 19.44
N GLU A 168 -12.87 -6.41 20.13
CA GLU A 168 -13.91 -5.44 19.73
C GLU A 168 -13.63 -4.81 18.36
N TRP A 169 -12.37 -4.77 17.91
CA TRP A 169 -12.03 -4.25 16.59
C TRP A 169 -12.57 -5.11 15.44
N CYS A 170 -12.89 -6.38 15.67
CA CYS A 170 -13.40 -7.30 14.65
C CYS A 170 -12.49 -7.45 13.41
N VAL A 171 -11.17 -7.24 13.56
CA VAL A 171 -10.17 -7.38 12.47
C VAL A 171 -9.31 -8.63 12.60
N PHE A 172 -9.60 -9.48 13.59
CA PHE A 172 -8.83 -10.69 13.87
C PHE A 172 -9.69 -11.93 13.71
N ASP A 173 -9.28 -12.79 12.78
CA ASP A 173 -9.92 -14.08 12.52
C ASP A 173 -8.82 -15.08 12.12
N PRO A 174 -8.69 -16.25 12.77
CA PRO A 174 -7.72 -17.28 12.39
C PRO A 174 -7.82 -17.71 10.91
N ASP A 175 -9.02 -17.61 10.33
CA ASP A 175 -9.30 -17.89 8.91
C ASP A 175 -9.42 -16.59 8.07
N GLY A 176 -8.91 -15.47 8.59
CA GLY A 176 -8.88 -14.19 7.88
C GLY A 176 -8.04 -14.21 6.61
N LEU A 177 -7.84 -13.05 5.99
CA LEU A 177 -7.18 -12.88 4.69
C LEU A 177 -5.98 -13.81 4.52
N ASP A 178 -6.17 -14.82 3.68
CA ASP A 178 -5.21 -15.88 3.45
C ASP A 178 -4.52 -15.73 2.10
N ARG A 179 -3.52 -16.57 1.86
CA ARG A 179 -2.77 -16.59 0.60
C ARG A 179 -3.63 -16.91 -0.63
N ARG A 180 -4.82 -17.52 -0.48
CA ARG A 180 -5.69 -17.85 -1.61
C ARG A 180 -6.42 -16.61 -2.09
N LEU A 181 -6.92 -15.80 -1.17
CA LEU A 181 -7.57 -14.52 -1.48
C LEU A 181 -6.54 -13.50 -1.99
N LEU A 182 -5.38 -13.42 -1.33
CA LEU A 182 -4.34 -12.45 -1.68
C LEU A 182 -3.50 -12.84 -2.92
N GLY A 183 -3.70 -14.04 -3.45
CA GLY A 183 -2.96 -14.61 -4.57
C GLY A 183 -3.81 -14.82 -5.83
N THR A 184 -4.97 -14.17 -5.93
CA THR A 184 -5.86 -14.26 -7.11
C THR A 184 -5.34 -13.39 -8.26
N ALA A 185 -5.98 -13.52 -9.44
CA ALA A 185 -5.71 -12.65 -10.58
C ALA A 185 -6.43 -11.30 -10.47
N GLU A 186 -7.57 -11.32 -9.78
CA GLU A 186 -8.44 -10.18 -9.58
C GLU A 186 -7.76 -9.17 -8.64
N ALA A 187 -8.00 -7.87 -8.86
CA ALA A 187 -7.53 -6.87 -7.90
C ALA A 187 -8.30 -7.02 -6.59
N THR A 188 -7.60 -7.30 -5.50
CA THR A 188 -8.19 -7.36 -4.16
C THR A 188 -8.14 -5.98 -3.52
N VAL A 189 -9.28 -5.32 -3.34
CA VAL A 189 -9.39 -4.04 -2.62
C VAL A 189 -9.75 -4.32 -1.17
N ILE A 190 -8.83 -4.00 -0.26
CA ILE A 190 -8.99 -4.14 1.17
C ILE A 190 -9.42 -2.79 1.72
N ASP A 191 -10.72 -2.66 1.98
CA ASP A 191 -11.29 -1.45 2.55
C ASP A 191 -11.00 -1.43 4.06
N VAL A 192 -10.16 -0.48 4.45
CA VAL A 192 -9.85 -0.20 5.86
C VAL A 192 -10.41 1.15 6.29
N SER A 193 -11.27 1.74 5.46
CA SER A 193 -11.94 2.99 5.78
C SER A 193 -12.88 2.80 6.98
N GLY A 194 -12.95 3.82 7.82
CA GLY A 194 -13.74 3.76 9.06
C GLY A 194 -13.11 2.96 10.21
N LEU A 195 -12.01 2.22 9.98
CA LEU A 195 -11.23 1.63 11.07
C LEU A 195 -10.40 2.69 11.79
N ASP A 196 -10.28 2.55 13.11
CA ASP A 196 -9.34 3.33 13.91
C ASP A 196 -7.89 2.96 13.57
N ALA A 197 -6.95 3.85 13.93
CA ALA A 197 -5.55 3.72 13.54
C ALA A 197 -4.89 2.37 13.90
N ALA A 198 -5.21 1.81 15.08
CA ALA A 198 -4.66 0.54 15.55
C ALA A 198 -5.17 -0.66 14.72
N PRO A 199 -6.48 -0.93 14.60
CA PRO A 199 -6.97 -2.04 13.77
C PRO A 199 -6.62 -1.88 12.29
N MET A 200 -6.67 -0.66 11.76
CA MET A 200 -6.23 -0.36 10.39
C MET A 200 -4.76 -0.79 10.17
N ASN A 201 -3.86 -0.45 11.11
CA ASN A 201 -2.46 -0.86 11.06
C ASN A 201 -2.26 -2.38 11.23
N ALA A 202 -3.09 -3.04 12.05
CA ALA A 202 -3.04 -4.49 12.23
C ALA A 202 -3.35 -5.24 10.92
N VAL A 203 -4.39 -4.81 10.20
CA VAL A 203 -4.76 -5.37 8.89
C VAL A 203 -3.62 -5.20 7.90
N VAL A 204 -3.10 -3.98 7.71
CA VAL A 204 -2.01 -3.72 6.75
C VAL A 204 -0.76 -4.50 7.09
N ARG A 205 -0.42 -4.62 8.37
CA ARG A 205 0.69 -5.47 8.80
C ARG A 205 0.48 -6.93 8.41
N GLY A 206 -0.69 -7.48 8.73
CA GLY A 206 -1.01 -8.88 8.44
C GLY A 206 -0.99 -9.19 6.95
N VAL A 207 -1.52 -8.29 6.12
CA VAL A 207 -1.49 -8.39 4.65
C VAL A 207 -0.05 -8.36 4.12
N ALA A 208 0.75 -7.38 4.55
CA ALA A 208 2.14 -7.24 4.11
C ALA A 208 2.99 -8.47 4.52
N GLU A 209 2.88 -8.92 5.77
CA GLU A 209 3.56 -10.14 6.25
C GLU A 209 3.05 -11.39 5.51
N GLY A 210 1.76 -11.45 5.22
CA GLY A 210 1.11 -12.54 4.47
C GLY A 210 1.64 -12.68 3.07
N LEU A 211 1.65 -11.59 2.29
CA LEU A 211 2.17 -11.58 0.93
C LEU A 211 3.66 -11.95 0.89
N TYR A 212 4.45 -11.37 1.80
CA TYR A 212 5.89 -11.66 1.86
C TYR A 212 6.16 -13.13 2.21
N ARG A 213 5.55 -13.65 3.28
CA ARG A 213 5.71 -15.07 3.67
C ARG A 213 5.21 -16.00 2.58
N ALA A 214 4.06 -15.70 1.97
CA ALA A 214 3.50 -16.54 0.92
C ALA A 214 4.45 -16.71 -0.27
N ARG A 215 5.22 -15.67 -0.62
CA ARG A 215 6.24 -15.72 -1.67
C ARG A 215 7.53 -16.38 -1.24
N VAL A 216 8.00 -16.16 -0.02
CA VAL A 216 9.17 -16.86 0.54
C VAL A 216 8.93 -18.36 0.64
N ASP A 217 7.73 -18.76 1.04
CA ASP A 217 7.33 -20.16 1.18
C ASP A 217 6.85 -20.79 -0.15
N GLU A 218 6.93 -20.04 -1.25
CA GLU A 218 6.49 -20.46 -2.60
C GLU A 218 5.04 -20.98 -2.64
N SER A 219 4.18 -20.43 -1.77
CA SER A 219 2.78 -20.87 -1.60
C SER A 219 1.77 -20.12 -2.48
N ILE A 220 2.21 -19.07 -3.18
CA ILE A 220 1.50 -18.42 -4.28
C ILE A 220 2.45 -18.32 -5.48
N GLU A 221 1.93 -18.64 -6.67
CA GLU A 221 2.70 -18.60 -7.92
C GLU A 221 2.81 -17.19 -8.50
N ARG A 222 1.77 -16.37 -8.27
CA ARG A 222 1.69 -14.98 -8.76
C ARG A 222 2.55 -14.04 -7.93
N LEU A 223 3.07 -12.99 -8.57
CA LEU A 223 3.85 -11.93 -7.96
C LEU A 223 2.93 -10.86 -7.35
N PRO A 224 2.91 -10.64 -6.03
CA PRO A 224 2.04 -9.65 -5.42
C PRO A 224 2.48 -8.23 -5.74
N TRP A 225 1.49 -7.38 -5.95
CA TRP A 225 1.64 -5.93 -6.02
C TRP A 225 0.80 -5.30 -4.92
N LEU A 226 1.43 -4.97 -3.80
CA LEU A 226 0.78 -4.29 -2.68
C LEU A 226 0.80 -2.77 -2.92
N ALA A 227 -0.34 -2.19 -3.25
CA ALA A 227 -0.52 -0.75 -3.37
C ALA A 227 -1.20 -0.20 -2.11
N ILE A 228 -0.66 0.87 -1.55
CA ILE A 228 -1.16 1.47 -0.30
C ILE A 228 -1.40 2.95 -0.53
N ASP A 229 -2.65 3.40 -0.45
CA ASP A 229 -2.96 4.83 -0.42
C ASP A 229 -2.76 5.41 0.98
N GLU A 230 -2.48 6.71 1.04
CA GLU A 230 -2.12 7.45 2.25
C GLU A 230 -1.04 6.75 3.11
N ALA A 231 -0.06 6.11 2.48
CA ALA A 231 0.94 5.22 3.06
C ALA A 231 1.62 5.73 4.36
N HIS A 232 1.77 7.05 4.52
CA HIS A 232 2.33 7.67 5.73
C HIS A 232 1.62 7.25 7.03
N THR A 233 0.34 6.88 7.00
CA THR A 233 -0.42 6.43 8.18
C THR A 233 0.05 5.07 8.73
N PHE A 234 0.77 4.29 7.92
CA PHE A 234 1.22 2.93 8.26
C PHE A 234 2.70 2.86 8.67
N PHE A 235 3.46 3.93 8.41
CA PHE A 235 4.86 4.06 8.85
C PHE A 235 5.01 4.63 10.26
N GLU A 236 3.93 5.08 10.89
CA GLU A 236 3.91 5.51 12.31
C GLU A 236 3.37 4.40 13.25
N GLY A 237 2.96 3.26 12.70
CA GLY A 237 2.33 2.16 13.43
C GLY A 237 3.02 0.81 13.25
N VAL A 238 2.33 -0.26 13.66
CA VAL A 238 2.93 -1.60 13.68
C VAL A 238 3.27 -2.15 12.28
N ALA A 239 2.62 -1.65 11.23
CA ALA A 239 2.84 -2.08 9.86
C ALA A 239 4.23 -1.71 9.31
N GLN A 240 4.88 -0.67 9.86
CA GLN A 240 6.18 -0.17 9.41
C GLN A 240 7.20 -1.29 9.15
N SER A 241 7.42 -2.18 10.13
CA SER A 241 8.42 -3.24 10.01
C SER A 241 8.17 -4.22 8.86
N ALA A 242 6.91 -4.49 8.53
CA ALA A 242 6.53 -5.36 7.42
C ALA A 242 6.75 -4.65 6.07
N LEU A 243 6.37 -3.37 5.99
CA LEU A 243 6.58 -2.54 4.80
C LEU A 243 8.07 -2.34 4.50
N GLU A 244 8.89 -2.05 5.52
CA GLU A 244 10.36 -1.96 5.38
C GLU A 244 10.99 -3.29 4.94
N THR A 245 10.43 -4.42 5.39
CA THR A 245 10.86 -5.75 4.93
C THR A 245 10.59 -5.91 3.44
N ILE A 246 9.43 -5.52 2.96
CA ILE A 246 9.11 -5.57 1.51
C ILE A 246 10.01 -4.59 0.74
N LEU A 247 10.19 -3.36 1.20
CA LEU A 247 11.08 -2.37 0.56
C LEU A 247 12.51 -2.90 0.38
N THR A 248 13.08 -3.49 1.44
CA THR A 248 14.50 -3.88 1.45
C THR A 248 14.76 -5.30 0.94
N ARG A 249 13.75 -6.18 0.99
CA ARG A 249 13.92 -7.61 0.69
C ARG A 249 12.89 -8.17 -0.28
N GLY A 250 11.88 -7.39 -0.69
CA GLY A 250 10.77 -7.84 -1.54
C GLY A 250 11.18 -8.21 -2.98
N ARG A 251 12.30 -7.67 -3.48
CA ARG A 251 12.82 -7.98 -4.83
C ARG A 251 13.14 -9.47 -5.02
N ALA A 252 13.73 -10.13 -4.02
CA ALA A 252 14.11 -11.54 -4.12
C ALA A 252 12.91 -12.52 -4.15
N PRO A 253 11.91 -12.41 -3.25
CA PRO A 253 10.69 -13.20 -3.32
C PRO A 253 9.71 -12.70 -4.41
N GLY A 254 9.91 -11.51 -4.98
CA GLY A 254 9.05 -10.97 -6.03
C GLY A 254 7.75 -10.37 -5.48
N VAL A 255 7.87 -9.52 -4.46
CA VAL A 255 6.76 -8.75 -3.89
C VAL A 255 7.00 -7.28 -4.21
N SER A 256 6.14 -6.70 -5.04
CA SER A 256 6.15 -5.27 -5.34
C SER A 256 5.39 -4.48 -4.29
N LEU A 257 5.84 -3.25 -4.04
CA LEU A 257 5.20 -2.30 -3.15
C LEU A 257 5.02 -0.96 -3.85
N VAL A 258 3.81 -0.42 -3.84
CA VAL A 258 3.48 0.90 -4.36
C VAL A 258 2.94 1.75 -3.21
N LEU A 259 3.70 2.75 -2.79
CA LEU A 259 3.32 3.63 -1.68
C LEU A 259 2.82 4.96 -2.24
N ALA A 260 1.54 5.29 -2.05
CA ALA A 260 1.03 6.62 -2.37
C ALA A 260 0.90 7.48 -1.11
N THR A 261 1.46 8.69 -1.12
CA THR A 261 1.36 9.60 0.02
C THR A 261 1.40 11.07 -0.38
N GLN A 262 0.66 11.89 0.34
CA GLN A 262 0.78 13.35 0.23
C GLN A 262 1.85 13.96 1.14
N ARG A 263 2.47 13.14 2.00
CA ARG A 263 3.45 13.57 3.02
C ARG A 263 4.74 12.74 2.89
N PRO A 264 5.53 12.91 1.82
CA PRO A 264 6.78 12.17 1.67
C PRO A 264 7.80 12.46 2.78
N GLY A 265 7.72 13.61 3.46
CA GLY A 265 8.58 13.89 4.62
C GLY A 265 8.23 13.14 5.92
N VAL A 266 7.15 12.35 5.93
CA VAL A 266 6.74 11.53 7.10
C VAL A 266 7.14 10.06 6.94
N ILE A 267 7.27 9.57 5.70
CA ILE A 267 7.73 8.20 5.46
C ILE A 267 9.24 8.11 5.73
N PRO A 268 9.75 6.93 6.15
CA PRO A 268 11.17 6.77 6.47
C PRO A 268 12.05 6.91 5.22
N GLU A 269 13.29 7.34 5.41
CA GLU A 269 14.27 7.52 4.31
C GLU A 269 14.47 6.24 3.49
N VAL A 270 14.37 5.06 4.12
CA VAL A 270 14.45 3.77 3.44
C VAL A 270 13.33 3.58 2.40
N ALA A 271 12.15 4.15 2.63
CA ALA A 271 11.05 4.07 1.67
C ALA A 271 11.30 4.91 0.42
N ILE A 272 12.04 6.02 0.53
CA ILE A 272 12.40 6.87 -0.61
C ILE A 272 13.62 6.30 -1.32
N SER A 273 14.68 5.96 -0.57
CA SER A 273 15.96 5.50 -1.13
C SER A 273 15.94 4.07 -1.68
N GLN A 274 14.96 3.24 -1.31
CA GLN A 274 14.76 1.93 -1.92
C GLN A 274 13.75 1.96 -3.07
N SER A 275 13.14 3.11 -3.37
CA SER A 275 12.22 3.21 -4.49
C SER A 275 12.98 3.26 -5.81
N ASP A 276 12.68 2.32 -6.69
CA ASP A 276 13.21 2.28 -8.06
C ASP A 276 12.39 3.15 -9.03
N LEU A 277 11.17 3.51 -8.63
CA LEU A 277 10.28 4.38 -9.39
C LEU A 277 9.66 5.45 -8.49
N LEU A 278 9.85 6.71 -8.84
CA LEU A 278 9.15 7.84 -8.22
C LEU A 278 8.17 8.46 -9.22
N LEU A 279 6.88 8.42 -8.90
CA LEU A 279 5.80 9.07 -9.65
C LEU A 279 5.36 10.33 -8.90
N ALA A 280 5.99 11.46 -9.22
CA ALA A 280 5.76 12.73 -8.54
C ALA A 280 4.74 13.61 -9.29
N HIS A 281 3.52 13.65 -8.78
CA HIS A 281 2.54 14.68 -9.09
C HIS A 281 2.96 16.00 -8.43
N ARG A 282 2.13 17.05 -8.56
CA ARG A 282 2.40 18.33 -7.93
C ARG A 282 2.59 18.20 -6.42
N LEU A 283 3.77 18.59 -5.94
CA LEU A 283 4.09 18.80 -4.53
C LEU A 283 4.40 20.27 -4.28
N THR A 284 4.02 20.77 -3.12
CA THR A 284 4.29 22.16 -2.69
C THR A 284 4.74 22.23 -1.25
N ASP A 285 4.96 21.09 -0.60
CA ASP A 285 5.40 21.01 0.78
C ASP A 285 6.92 21.00 0.83
N GLU A 286 7.54 22.02 1.44
CA GLU A 286 8.99 22.18 1.48
C GLU A 286 9.70 20.98 2.14
N ARG A 287 9.12 20.44 3.23
CA ARG A 287 9.70 19.27 3.93
C ARG A 287 9.65 18.02 3.06
N GLY A 288 8.53 17.81 2.38
CA GLY A 288 8.37 16.71 1.44
C GLY A 288 9.30 16.82 0.24
N LEU A 289 9.49 18.03 -0.31
CA LEU A 289 10.46 18.27 -1.39
C LEU A 289 11.88 17.98 -0.92
N ALA A 290 12.28 18.53 0.22
CA ALA A 290 13.61 18.29 0.78
C ALA A 290 13.88 16.79 1.04
N ALA A 291 12.92 16.07 1.60
CA ALA A 291 13.05 14.62 1.83
C ALA A 291 13.24 13.82 0.53
N LEU A 292 12.57 14.23 -0.55
CA LEU A 292 12.77 13.61 -1.85
C LEU A 292 14.12 14.00 -2.45
N GLU A 293 14.50 15.27 -2.41
CA GLU A 293 15.77 15.80 -2.93
C GLU A 293 17.00 15.22 -2.21
N ASP A 294 16.92 15.01 -0.89
CA ASP A 294 18.01 14.40 -0.10
C ASP A 294 18.27 12.95 -0.53
N ALA A 295 17.23 12.25 -1.00
CA ALA A 295 17.31 10.88 -1.49
C ALA A 295 17.48 10.79 -3.01
N GLN A 296 17.63 11.92 -3.73
CA GLN A 296 17.64 11.91 -5.19
C GLN A 296 18.91 11.32 -5.79
N PRO A 297 18.79 10.56 -6.90
CA PRO A 297 19.93 10.09 -7.66
C PRO A 297 20.75 11.22 -8.28
N THR A 298 22.07 11.03 -8.31
CA THR A 298 23.03 12.04 -8.80
C THR A 298 22.93 12.35 -10.30
N TYR A 299 22.25 11.51 -11.09
CA TYR A 299 22.05 11.73 -12.54
C TYR A 299 20.98 12.77 -12.85
N LEU A 300 20.16 13.17 -11.86
CA LEU A 300 19.18 14.22 -12.00
C LEU A 300 19.87 15.59 -12.11
N SER A 301 19.49 16.36 -13.14
CA SER A 301 19.98 17.72 -13.34
C SER A 301 18.91 18.75 -13.00
N GLY A 302 19.25 19.76 -12.19
CA GLY A 302 18.30 20.75 -11.66
C GLY A 302 17.61 20.28 -10.38
N THR A 303 16.70 21.09 -9.85
CA THR A 303 15.94 20.73 -8.63
C THR A 303 14.69 19.92 -8.98
N LEU A 304 14.14 19.19 -8.01
CA LEU A 304 12.87 18.50 -8.20
C LEU A 304 11.75 19.52 -8.43
N GLU A 305 11.75 20.59 -7.63
CA GLU A 305 10.75 21.65 -7.68
C GLU A 305 10.59 22.25 -9.09
N GLU A 306 11.69 22.49 -9.81
CA GLU A 306 11.68 23.04 -11.17
C GLU A 306 11.04 22.10 -12.21
N ARG A 307 11.06 20.79 -11.95
CA ARG A 307 10.56 19.75 -12.88
C ARG A 307 9.15 19.28 -12.56
N LEU A 308 8.65 19.55 -11.35
CA LEU A 308 7.35 19.07 -10.93
C LEU A 308 6.22 19.68 -11.78
N PRO A 309 5.20 18.87 -12.12
CA PRO A 309 4.07 19.35 -12.91
C PRO A 309 3.17 20.31 -12.12
N THR A 310 2.45 21.15 -12.86
CA THR A 310 1.53 22.15 -12.28
C THR A 310 0.07 21.75 -12.36
N GLU A 311 -0.31 20.95 -13.38
CA GLU A 311 -1.68 20.54 -13.66
C GLU A 311 -2.03 19.19 -13.02
N PRO A 312 -3.29 18.96 -12.63
CA PRO A 312 -3.76 17.64 -12.22
C PRO A 312 -3.60 16.59 -13.33
N GLY A 313 -3.22 15.36 -12.95
CA GLY A 313 -3.02 14.25 -13.89
C GLY A 313 -1.66 14.25 -14.60
N GLU A 314 -0.91 15.35 -14.54
CA GLU A 314 0.49 15.36 -14.96
C GLU A 314 1.38 14.80 -13.83
N VAL A 315 2.36 13.98 -14.21
CA VAL A 315 3.30 13.33 -13.29
C VAL A 315 4.72 13.35 -13.86
N LEU A 316 5.69 13.60 -13.00
CA LEU A 316 7.11 13.40 -13.28
C LEU A 316 7.49 12.00 -12.80
N ALA A 317 7.83 11.10 -13.71
CA ALA A 317 8.37 9.80 -13.39
C ALA A 317 9.90 9.84 -13.38
N ILE A 318 10.51 9.43 -12.27
CA ILE A 318 11.95 9.20 -12.16
C ILE A 318 12.13 7.69 -12.06
N ASP A 319 12.86 7.13 -13.03
CA ASP A 319 13.13 5.71 -13.16
C ASP A 319 14.61 5.46 -12.86
N ASP A 320 14.89 4.86 -11.70
CA ASP A 320 16.25 4.54 -11.26
C ASP A 320 16.85 3.37 -12.04
N ALA A 321 16.00 2.44 -12.49
CA ALA A 321 16.47 1.29 -13.28
C ALA A 321 17.09 1.73 -14.62
N THR A 322 16.55 2.77 -15.24
CA THR A 322 17.08 3.29 -16.53
C THR A 322 17.80 4.63 -16.42
N GLU A 323 18.02 5.13 -15.19
CA GLU A 323 18.59 6.44 -14.89
C GLU A 323 17.94 7.58 -15.70
N SER A 324 16.61 7.57 -15.80
CA SER A 324 15.87 8.45 -16.71
C SER A 324 14.71 9.18 -16.05
N VAL A 325 14.24 10.25 -16.70
CA VAL A 325 13.17 11.13 -16.21
C VAL A 325 12.16 11.39 -17.31
N HIS A 326 10.89 11.20 -16.99
CA HIS A 326 9.79 11.31 -17.94
C HIS A 326 8.71 12.23 -17.40
N ALA A 327 8.37 13.27 -18.15
CA ALA A 327 7.18 14.07 -17.88
C ALA A 327 6.02 13.49 -18.69
N LEU A 328 4.98 12.99 -18.00
CA LEU A 328 3.86 12.32 -18.64
C LEU A 328 2.51 12.79 -18.10
N HIS A 329 1.47 12.61 -18.88
CA HIS A 329 0.08 12.73 -18.46
C HIS A 329 -0.45 11.32 -18.22
N VAL A 330 -0.99 11.08 -17.01
CA VAL A 330 -1.61 9.79 -16.67
C VAL A 330 -2.84 9.60 -17.55
N ARG A 331 -2.99 8.43 -18.15
CA ARG A 331 -4.15 8.14 -19.02
C ARG A 331 -5.46 8.25 -18.24
N GLU A 332 -6.55 8.45 -18.97
CA GLU A 332 -7.88 8.34 -18.36
C GLU A 332 -8.14 6.91 -17.85
N ARG A 333 -8.77 6.80 -16.68
CA ARG A 333 -9.29 5.55 -16.13
C ARG A 333 -10.46 5.04 -16.96
N GLU A 334 -10.51 3.73 -17.13
CA GLU A 334 -11.64 3.06 -17.77
C GLU A 334 -12.74 2.74 -16.76
N THR A 335 -12.37 2.55 -15.49
CA THR A 335 -13.28 2.37 -14.36
C THR A 335 -13.69 3.71 -13.75
N PRO A 336 -14.89 3.80 -13.13
CA PRO A 336 -15.28 4.96 -12.33
C PRO A 336 -14.27 5.26 -11.21
N HIS A 337 -14.12 6.54 -10.87
CA HIS A 337 -13.30 6.98 -9.73
C HIS A 337 -14.17 7.52 -8.59
N GLY A 338 -14.05 6.92 -7.41
CA GLY A 338 -14.64 7.43 -6.17
C GLY A 338 -13.87 8.62 -5.57
N GLY A 339 -14.40 9.17 -4.47
CA GLY A 339 -13.70 10.21 -3.69
C GLY A 339 -13.89 11.65 -4.17
N GLU A 340 -14.85 11.92 -5.07
CA GLU A 340 -15.22 13.30 -5.37
C GLU A 340 -15.64 14.04 -4.10
N SER A 341 -15.17 15.28 -3.96
CA SER A 341 -15.51 16.09 -2.79
C SER A 341 -17.02 16.39 -2.80
N PRO A 342 -17.75 16.11 -1.71
CA PRO A 342 -19.19 16.32 -1.66
C PRO A 342 -19.52 17.78 -1.91
N ARG A 343 -20.46 18.04 -2.80
CA ARG A 343 -20.94 19.39 -3.10
C ARG A 343 -22.22 19.68 -2.34
N SER A 344 -22.27 20.78 -1.59
CA SER A 344 -23.49 21.19 -0.87
C SER A 344 -24.68 21.41 -1.81
N SER A 345 -24.44 21.72 -3.08
CA SER A 345 -25.47 21.84 -4.11
C SER A 345 -26.14 20.51 -4.49
N GLU A 346 -25.49 19.38 -4.18
CA GLU A 346 -25.97 18.03 -4.51
C GLU A 346 -26.64 17.35 -3.29
N THR A 347 -26.50 17.94 -2.10
CA THR A 347 -27.23 17.48 -0.91
C THR A 347 -28.67 17.96 -0.96
N THR A 348 -29.63 17.02 -0.98
CA THR A 348 -31.06 17.37 -0.84
C THR A 348 -31.32 17.79 0.61
N PRO A 349 -31.95 18.95 0.89
CA PRO A 349 -32.30 19.32 2.26
C PRO A 349 -33.23 18.26 2.85
N ALA A 350 -32.92 17.77 4.05
CA ALA A 350 -33.85 16.92 4.78
C ALA A 350 -35.18 17.66 4.97
N GLN A 351 -36.28 17.06 4.50
CA GLN A 351 -37.64 17.53 4.77
C GLN A 351 -38.05 17.21 6.20
#